data_AF-A0A9Q3H037-F1
#
_entry.id   AF-A0A9Q3H037-F1
#
_cell.length_a   1.000
_cell.length_b   1.000
_cell.length_c   1.000
_cell.angle_alpha   90.00
_cell.angle_beta   90.00
_cell.angle_gamma   90.00
#
_symmetry.space_group_name_H-M   'P 1'
#
loop_
_entity.id
_entity.type
_entity.pdbx_description
1 polymer ?
#
loop_
_entity_poly.entity_id
_entity_poly.type
_entity_poly.pdbx_seq_one_letter_code
_entity_poly.pdbx_strand_id
1 'polypeptide(L)'
;MRDSFVGTFTITKSIGRTAVEVKLTEEFSRKHPVFPVSLVKPYFQKEEDKFPSRRRNTTPPDILEEEDSPGPVKKITKARKIRHNGRDQRQYLVRFKN
;
A
#
# COMPACT_ATOMS: atom_id res chain seq x y z
N MET A 1 -1.33 -4.36 -10.04
CA MET A 1 -0.40 -5.48 -10.30
C MET A 1 -0.71 -6.52 -9.24
N ARG A 2 -1.16 -7.74 -9.60
CA ARG A 2 -1.49 -8.78 -8.60
C ARG A 2 -0.19 -9.39 -8.09
N ASP A 3 -0.04 -9.50 -6.77
CA ASP A 3 1.08 -10.27 -6.20
C ASP A 3 0.99 -11.72 -6.68
N SER A 4 2.06 -12.20 -7.29
CA SER A 4 2.11 -13.55 -7.89
C SER A 4 2.41 -14.66 -6.88
N PHE A 5 2.75 -14.28 -5.64
CA PHE A 5 3.08 -15.20 -4.55
C PHE A 5 2.10 -14.98 -3.40
N VAL A 6 1.74 -16.06 -2.73
CA VAL A 6 0.75 -16.04 -1.65
C VAL A 6 1.45 -16.37 -0.34
N GLY A 7 1.33 -15.45 0.62
CA GLY A 7 1.67 -15.69 2.02
C GLY A 7 3.11 -16.12 2.30
N THR A 8 3.36 -16.30 3.59
CA THR A 8 4.59 -16.89 4.11
C THR A 8 4.26 -18.24 4.70
N PHE A 9 5.02 -19.28 4.35
CA PHE A 9 4.82 -20.62 4.87
C PHE A 9 6.11 -21.13 5.51
N THR A 10 5.96 -21.86 6.61
CA THR A 10 7.10 -22.49 7.30
C THR A 10 7.48 -23.77 6.57
N ILE A 11 8.76 -23.91 6.22
CA ILE A 11 9.30 -25.14 5.64
C ILE A 11 9.40 -26.19 6.75
N THR A 12 8.77 -27.35 6.56
CA THR A 12 8.85 -28.48 7.49
C THR A 12 10.03 -29.38 7.15
N LYS A 13 10.27 -29.62 5.85
CA LYS A 13 11.30 -30.53 5.38
C LYS A 13 11.83 -30.13 4.01
N SER A 14 13.13 -30.30 3.79
CA SER A 14 13.73 -30.28 2.45
C SER A 14 13.71 -31.69 1.84
N ILE A 15 13.15 -31.82 0.64
CA ILE A 15 13.09 -33.09 -0.09
C ILE A 15 14.13 -33.01 -1.20
N GLY A 16 15.31 -33.55 -0.90
CA GLY A 16 16.47 -33.46 -1.78
C GLY A 16 16.86 -32.01 -2.06
N ARG A 17 17.25 -31.73 -3.32
CA ARG A 17 17.69 -30.39 -3.76
C ARG A 17 16.60 -29.60 -4.50
N THR A 18 15.51 -30.26 -4.88
CA THR A 18 14.56 -29.73 -5.87
C THR A 18 13.20 -29.37 -5.27
N ALA A 19 12.85 -29.89 -4.11
CA ALA A 19 11.54 -29.67 -3.50
C ALA A 19 11.62 -29.39 -1.99
N VAL A 20 10.61 -28.68 -1.48
CA VAL A 20 10.42 -28.40 -0.07
C VAL A 20 8.98 -28.70 0.32
N GLU A 21 8.81 -29.25 1.51
CA GLU A 21 7.53 -29.43 2.16
C GLU A 21 7.26 -28.21 3.05
N VAL A 22 6.05 -27.65 2.96
CA VAL A 22 5.63 -26.48 3.72
C VAL A 22 4.38 -26.77 4.53
N LYS A 23 4.29 -26.15 5.71
CA LYS A 23 3.10 -26.18 6.53
C LYS A 23 2.07 -25.20 5.97
N LEU A 24 1.02 -25.72 5.34
CA LEU A 24 -0.09 -24.94 4.79
C LEU A 24 -1.08 -24.53 5.89
N THR A 25 -1.67 -23.34 5.75
CA THR A 25 -2.80 -22.89 6.58
C THR A 25 -4.10 -23.55 6.13
N GLU A 26 -5.15 -23.49 6.96
CA GLU A 26 -6.43 -24.17 6.72
C GLU A 26 -7.03 -23.87 5.34
N GLU A 27 -6.90 -22.62 4.86
CA GLU A 27 -7.34 -22.17 3.54
C GLU A 27 -6.71 -22.95 2.39
N PHE A 28 -5.50 -23.46 2.58
CA PHE A 28 -4.73 -24.23 1.58
C PHE A 28 -4.62 -25.71 1.92
N SER A 29 -5.34 -26.21 2.92
CA SER A 29 -5.31 -27.62 3.36
C SER A 29 -5.57 -28.64 2.24
N ARG A 30 -6.31 -28.25 1.19
CA ARG A 30 -6.61 -29.09 0.02
C ARG A 30 -5.48 -29.15 -1.01
N LYS A 31 -4.45 -28.31 -0.89
CA LYS A 31 -3.28 -28.29 -1.78
C LYS A 31 -2.20 -29.23 -1.27
N HIS A 32 -1.41 -29.75 -2.20
CA HIS A 32 -0.28 -30.59 -1.84
C HIS A 32 0.79 -29.77 -1.10
N PRO A 33 1.33 -30.24 0.04
CA PRO A 33 2.26 -29.46 0.86
C PRO A 33 3.69 -29.41 0.29
N VAL A 34 4.01 -30.20 -0.74
CA VAL A 34 5.34 -30.23 -1.38
C VAL A 34 5.34 -29.37 -2.64
N PHE A 35 6.29 -28.44 -2.70
CA PHE A 35 6.50 -27.52 -3.82
C PHE A 35 7.93 -27.57 -4.35
N PRO A 36 8.13 -27.39 -5.67
CA PRO A 36 9.46 -27.17 -6.25
C PRO A 36 10.11 -25.90 -5.71
N VAL A 37 11.43 -25.93 -5.49
CA VAL A 37 12.21 -24.77 -5.02
C VAL A 37 12.08 -23.56 -5.95
N SER A 38 11.84 -23.77 -7.26
CA SER A 38 11.61 -22.71 -8.24
C SER A 38 10.33 -21.89 -8.01
N LEU A 39 9.37 -22.45 -7.28
CA LEU A 39 8.10 -21.80 -6.93
C LEU A 39 8.11 -21.18 -5.53
N VAL A 40 9.25 -21.24 -4.83
CA VAL A 40 9.41 -20.71 -3.48
C VAL A 40 10.35 -19.52 -3.52
N LYS A 41 10.00 -18.48 -2.77
CA LYS A 41 10.87 -17.33 -2.54
C LYS A 41 11.27 -17.26 -1.07
N PRO A 42 12.54 -16.96 -0.75
CA PRO A 42 12.95 -16.71 0.62
C PRO A 42 12.19 -15.49 1.15
N TYR A 43 11.58 -15.63 2.31
CA TYR A 43 10.97 -14.53 3.02
C TYR A 43 11.98 -13.91 3.97
N PHE A 44 12.28 -12.64 3.77
CA PHE A 44 13.13 -11.86 4.67
C PHE A 44 12.23 -11.06 5.59
N GLN A 45 12.27 -11.38 6.88
CA GLN A 45 11.60 -10.57 7.89
C GLN A 45 12.21 -9.17 7.87
N LYS A 46 11.36 -8.14 7.93
CA LYS A 46 11.85 -6.77 8.01
C LYS A 46 12.52 -6.59 9.36
N GLU A 47 13.85 -6.56 9.36
CA GLU A 47 14.61 -6.16 10.53
C GLU A 47 14.41 -4.66 10.77
N GLU A 48 13.50 -4.33 11.69
CA GLU A 48 13.15 -2.95 12.03
C GLU A 48 14.34 -2.17 12.62
N ASP A 49 15.27 -2.88 13.29
CA ASP A 49 16.46 -2.28 13.90
C ASP A 49 17.56 -1.95 12.88
N LYS A 50 17.68 -2.71 11.78
CA LYS A 50 18.69 -2.43 10.75
C LYS A 50 18.33 -1.24 9.86
N PHE A 51 17.04 -0.90 9.75
CA PHE A 51 16.55 0.16 8.88
C PHE A 51 15.49 1.02 9.56
N PRO A 52 15.86 1.84 10.56
CA PRO A 52 14.92 2.67 11.32
C PRO A 52 14.16 3.68 10.44
N SER A 53 14.76 4.09 9.31
CA SER A 53 14.15 4.98 8.31
C SER A 53 13.00 4.33 7.49
N ARG A 54 12.82 3.01 7.57
CA ARG A 54 11.66 2.31 6.97
C ARG A 54 10.43 2.30 7.87
N ARG A 55 10.52 2.82 9.10
CA ARG A 55 9.34 3.08 9.93
C ARG A 55 8.46 4.07 9.19
N ARG A 56 7.40 3.59 8.53
CA ARG A 56 6.31 4.47 8.10
C ARG A 56 5.68 4.97 9.39
N ASN A 57 5.90 6.23 9.73
CA ASN A 57 5.03 6.92 10.67
C ASN A 57 3.64 6.85 10.04
N THR A 58 2.81 5.92 10.50
CA THR A 58 1.41 5.76 10.09
C THR A 58 0.52 6.72 10.85
N THR A 59 1.05 7.84 11.33
CA THR A 59 0.20 8.94 11.72
C THR A 59 -0.33 9.51 10.40
N PRO A 60 -1.62 9.29 10.04
CA PRO A 60 -2.20 10.07 8.97
C PRO A 60 -1.95 11.54 9.31
N PRO A 61 -1.60 12.39 8.33
CA PRO A 61 -1.53 13.82 8.60
C PRO A 61 -2.87 14.25 9.18
N ASP A 62 -2.83 15.05 10.25
CA ASP A 62 -4.04 15.63 10.80
C ASP A 62 -4.78 16.34 9.67
N ILE A 63 -6.05 15.97 9.49
CA ILE A 63 -6.95 16.70 8.62
C ILE A 63 -7.18 18.00 9.38
N LEU A 64 -6.51 19.08 8.96
CA LEU A 64 -6.86 20.41 9.41
C LEU A 64 -8.31 20.64 9.01
N GLU A 65 -9.22 20.64 9.98
CA GLU A 65 -10.53 21.25 9.78
C GLU A 65 -10.23 22.70 9.39
N GLU A 66 -10.62 23.07 8.17
CA GLU A 66 -10.42 24.41 7.64
C GLU A 66 -11.07 25.38 8.65
N GLU A 67 -10.27 26.11 9.43
CA GLU A 67 -10.77 27.31 10.08
C GLU A 67 -11.33 28.18 8.96
N ASP A 68 -12.66 28.34 8.97
CA ASP A 68 -13.46 29.08 8.02
C ASP A 68 -13.04 30.55 7.99
N SER A 69 -11.96 30.85 7.28
CA SER A 69 -11.87 32.01 6.41
C SER A 69 -10.62 31.85 5.52
N PRO A 70 -10.78 31.53 4.22
CA PRO A 70 -9.67 31.63 3.30
C PRO A 70 -9.14 33.07 3.35
N GLY A 71 -7.88 33.25 3.75
CA GLY A 71 -7.22 34.54 3.74
C GLY A 71 -7.31 35.22 2.36
N PRO A 72 -6.98 36.52 2.24
CA PRO A 72 -7.18 37.25 1.00
C PRO A 72 -6.48 36.57 -0.18
N VAL A 73 -7.26 36.26 -1.21
CA VAL A 73 -6.80 35.63 -2.44
C VAL A 73 -5.81 36.54 -3.16
N LYS A 74 -4.57 36.07 -3.35
CA LYS A 74 -3.54 36.83 -4.06
C LYS A 74 -3.66 36.71 -5.57
N LYS A 75 -3.94 35.50 -6.09
CA LYS A 75 -4.00 35.24 -7.54
C LYS A 75 -4.79 33.97 -7.85
N ILE A 76 -5.60 34.00 -8.91
CA ILE A 76 -6.18 32.79 -9.51
C ILE A 76 -5.25 32.29 -10.60
N THR A 77 -4.82 31.04 -10.51
CA THR A 77 -3.87 30.43 -11.46
C THR A 77 -4.59 29.65 -12.55
N LYS A 78 -5.71 29.01 -12.20
CA LYS A 78 -6.45 28.17 -13.15
C LYS A 78 -7.93 28.18 -12.80
N ALA A 79 -8.77 28.16 -13.83
CA ALA A 79 -10.21 27.96 -13.69
C ALA A 79 -10.63 26.77 -14.54
N ARG A 80 -11.57 25.97 -14.05
CA ARG A 80 -12.21 24.91 -14.82
C ARG A 80 -13.70 24.81 -14.50
N LYS A 81 -14.50 24.46 -15.50
CA LYS A 81 -15.92 24.15 -15.34
C LYS A 81 -16.11 22.65 -15.43
N ILE A 82 -16.75 22.05 -14.43
CA ILE A 82 -17.04 20.62 -14.38
C ILE A 82 -18.52 20.44 -14.09
N ARG A 83 -19.14 19.45 -14.74
CA ARG A 83 -20.49 19.02 -14.39
C ARG A 83 -20.40 17.87 -13.39
N HIS A 84 -20.90 18.08 -12.18
CA HIS A 84 -20.91 17.08 -11.11
C HIS A 84 -22.33 16.96 -10.56
N ASN A 85 -22.87 15.74 -10.46
CA ASN A 85 -24.26 15.47 -10.06
C ASN A 85 -25.31 16.32 -10.80
N GLY A 86 -25.14 16.44 -12.12
CA GLY A 86 -26.07 17.19 -12.99
C GLY A 86 -25.98 18.72 -12.89
N ARG A 87 -25.23 19.27 -11.93
CA ARG A 87 -25.00 20.70 -11.73
C ARG A 87 -23.66 21.11 -12.30
N ASP A 88 -23.62 22.29 -12.92
CA ASP A 88 -22.39 22.89 -13.41
C ASP A 88 -21.67 23.60 -12.26
N GLN A 89 -20.48 23.12 -11.89
CA GLN A 89 -19.63 23.73 -10.87
C GLN A 89 -18.39 24.35 -11.52
N ARG A 90 -18.04 25.58 -11.10
CA ARG A 90 -16.77 26.22 -11.46
C ARG A 90 -15.80 26.05 -10.30
N GLN A 91 -14.60 25.56 -10.59
CA GLN A 91 -13.52 25.40 -9.62
C GLN A 91 -12.36 26.32 -10.01
N TYR A 92 -11.76 26.94 -9.01
CA TYR A 92 -10.61 27.83 -9.16
C TYR A 92 -9.44 27.28 -8.37
N LEU A 93 -8.27 27.23 -9.01
CA LEU A 93 -7.00 27.02 -8.33
C LEU A 93 -6.46 28.39 -7.92
N VAL A 94 -6.39 28.60 -6.61
CA VAL A 94 -6.11 29.91 -6.02
C VAL A 94 -4.78 29.86 -5.25
N ARG A 95 -4.01 30.95 -5.33
CA ARG A 95 -2.85 31.21 -4.49
C ARG A 95 -3.25 32.22 -3.43
N PHE A 96 -3.19 31.82 -2.17
CA PHE A 96 -3.42 32.70 -1.02
C PHE A 96 -2.20 33.59 -0.75
N LYS A 97 -2.43 34.72 -0.09
CA LYS A 97 -1.36 35.55 0.47
C LYS A 97 -0.93 34.91 1.80
N ASN A 98 0.33 34.51 1.92
CA ASN A 98 0.94 34.16 3.20
C ASN A 98 1.01 35.39 4.11
#